data_AF-A0A2U0AEW8-F1
#
_entry.id   AF-A0A2U0AEW8-F1
#
_cell.length_a   1.000
_cell.length_b   1.000
_cell.length_c   1.000
_cell.angle_alpha   90.00
_cell.angle_beta   90.00
_cell.angle_gamma   90.00
#
_symmetry.space_group_name_H-M   'P 1'
#
loop_
_entity.id
_entity.type
_entity.pdbx_description
1 polymer ?
#
loop_
_entity_poly.entity_id
_entity_poly.type
_entity_poly.pdbx_seq_one_letter_code
_entity_poly.pdbx_strand_id
1 'polypeptide(L)'
;MVLLLLVLVVVFIIFERNRSESYKQLQREVETLKQTVSALCSSAVGVDKRVNRLERHGRDLEERQENIEHSSQQGEPPYSDAIRMVHAGAGPEQLVSELGISRDAADLIIMIHGMKREDA
;
A
#
# COMPACT_ATOMS: atom_id res chain seq x y z
N MET A 1 -14.97 -27.05 -76.12
CA MET A 1 -14.82 -25.58 -75.96
C MET A 1 -15.73 -25.00 -74.89
N VAL A 2 -17.07 -25.14 -74.99
CA VAL A 2 -18.01 -24.56 -74.00
C VAL A 2 -17.86 -25.13 -72.58
N LEU A 3 -17.73 -26.46 -72.44
CA LEU A 3 -17.49 -27.09 -71.12
C LEU A 3 -16.18 -26.63 -70.47
N LEU A 4 -15.11 -26.45 -71.26
CA LEU A 4 -13.83 -25.94 -70.75
C LEU A 4 -13.94 -24.50 -70.26
N LEU A 5 -14.69 -23.65 -70.97
CA LEU A 5 -14.97 -22.28 -70.54
C LEU A 5 -15.78 -22.25 -69.24
N LEU A 6 -16.80 -23.10 -69.11
CA LEU A 6 -17.58 -23.20 -67.87
C LEU A 6 -16.72 -23.63 -66.68
N VAL A 7 -15.84 -24.61 -66.87
CA VAL A 7 -14.90 -25.05 -65.81
C VAL A 7 -13.95 -23.92 -65.42
N LEU A 8 -13.40 -23.18 -66.38
CA LEU A 8 -12.52 -22.04 -66.09
C LEU A 8 -13.24 -20.93 -65.31
N VAL A 9 -14.48 -20.61 -65.67
CA VAL A 9 -15.29 -19.61 -64.95
C VAL A 9 -15.57 -20.07 -63.51
N VAL A 10 -15.91 -21.34 -63.31
CA VAL A 10 -16.16 -21.89 -61.97
C VAL A 10 -14.88 -21.86 -61.12
N VAL A 11 -13.73 -22.26 -61.67
CA VAL A 11 -12.44 -22.19 -60.99
C VAL A 11 -12.08 -20.74 -60.64
N PHE A 12 -12.32 -19.80 -61.55
CA PHE A 12 -12.07 -18.38 -61.32
C PHE A 12 -12.93 -17.83 -60.17
N ILE A 13 -14.23 -18.17 -60.14
CA ILE A 13 -15.14 -17.78 -59.05
C ILE A 13 -14.70 -18.37 -57.71
N ILE A 14 -14.29 -19.64 -57.68
CA ILE A 14 -13.79 -20.29 -56.45
C ILE A 14 -12.50 -19.62 -55.97
N PHE A 15 -11.59 -19.29 -56.88
CA PHE A 15 -10.32 -18.65 -56.55
C PHE A 15 -10.52 -17.23 -55.98
N GLU A 16 -11.36 -16.41 -56.63
CA GLU A 16 -11.75 -15.08 -56.16
C GLU A 16 -12.40 -15.13 -54.77
N ARG A 17 -13.34 -16.08 -54.57
CA ARG A 17 -13.98 -16.25 -53.24
C ARG A 17 -12.97 -16.64 -52.18
N ASN A 18 -12.11 -17.62 -52.44
CA ASN A 18 -11.13 -18.08 -51.47
C ASN A 18 -10.18 -16.95 -51.06
N ARG A 19 -9.74 -16.15 -52.03
CA ARG A 19 -8.87 -15.00 -51.80
C ARG A 19 -9.57 -13.93 -50.95
N SER A 20 -10.85 -13.64 -51.24
CA SER A 20 -11.67 -12.71 -50.47
C SER A 20 -11.82 -13.15 -49.01
N GLU A 21 -12.04 -14.43 -48.76
CA GLU A 21 -12.16 -14.97 -47.39
C GLU A 21 -10.85 -14.85 -46.61
N SER A 22 -9.70 -15.12 -47.23
CA SER A 22 -8.39 -14.92 -46.58
C SER A 22 -8.14 -13.45 -46.21
N TYR A 23 -8.49 -12.51 -47.10
CA TYR A 23 -8.36 -11.08 -46.78
C TYR A 23 -9.27 -10.64 -45.63
N LYS A 24 -10.50 -11.16 -45.58
CA LYS A 24 -11.44 -10.88 -44.47
C LYS A 24 -10.93 -11.45 -43.15
N GLN A 25 -10.36 -12.66 -43.16
CA GLN A 25 -9.77 -13.27 -41.96
C GLN A 25 -8.61 -12.40 -41.44
N LEU A 26 -7.69 -12.00 -42.32
CA LEU A 26 -6.57 -11.14 -41.94
C LEU A 26 -7.05 -9.78 -41.38
N GLN A 27 -8.08 -9.18 -41.98
CA GLN A 27 -8.68 -7.94 -41.45
C GLN A 27 -9.29 -8.14 -40.05
N ARG A 28 -9.95 -9.27 -39.80
CA ARG A 28 -10.52 -9.58 -38.48
C ARG A 28 -9.43 -9.78 -37.44
N GLU A 29 -8.34 -10.46 -37.79
CA GLU A 29 -7.19 -10.65 -36.90
C GLU A 29 -6.53 -9.32 -36.54
N VAL A 30 -6.32 -8.45 -37.53
CA VAL A 30 -5.78 -7.11 -37.31
C VAL A 30 -6.71 -6.28 -36.41
N GLU A 31 -8.01 -6.35 -36.63
CA GLU A 31 -8.98 -5.62 -35.80
C GLU A 31 -8.98 -6.14 -34.35
N THR A 32 -8.94 -7.47 -34.18
CA THR A 32 -8.85 -8.10 -32.87
C THR A 32 -7.57 -7.68 -32.15
N LEU A 33 -6.43 -7.69 -32.86
CA LEU A 33 -5.14 -7.27 -32.31
C LEU A 33 -5.15 -5.81 -31.88
N LYS A 34 -5.75 -4.91 -32.68
CA LYS A 34 -5.93 -3.50 -32.31
C LYS A 34 -6.76 -3.35 -31.04
N GLN A 35 -7.86 -4.10 -30.93
CA GLN A 35 -8.72 -4.09 -29.75
C GLN A 35 -7.96 -4.60 -28.51
N THR A 36 -7.20 -5.70 -28.64
CA THR A 36 -6.38 -6.24 -27.56
C THR A 36 -5.30 -5.25 -27.11
N VAL A 37 -4.59 -4.61 -28.03
CA VAL A 37 -3.59 -3.58 -27.71
C VAL A 37 -4.25 -2.39 -26.98
N SER A 38 -5.39 -1.92 -27.47
CA SER A 38 -6.14 -0.85 -26.80
C SER A 38 -6.55 -1.24 -25.38
N ALA A 39 -7.04 -2.46 -25.19
CA ALA A 39 -7.41 -2.98 -23.88
C ALA A 39 -6.19 -3.09 -22.94
N LEU A 40 -5.04 -3.57 -23.45
CA LEU A 40 -3.78 -3.63 -22.71
C LEU A 40 -3.30 -2.25 -22.29
N CYS A 41 -3.32 -1.26 -23.19
CA CYS A 41 -2.96 0.12 -22.87
C CYS A 41 -3.87 0.70 -21.77
N SER A 42 -5.19 0.47 -21.87
CA SER A 42 -6.12 0.92 -20.84
C SER A 42 -5.87 0.25 -19.48
N SER A 43 -5.49 -1.03 -19.50
CA SER A 43 -5.15 -1.80 -18.30
C SER A 43 -3.83 -1.32 -17.68
N ALA A 44 -2.82 -1.02 -18.50
CA ALA A 44 -1.53 -0.47 -18.07
C ALA A 44 -1.72 0.85 -17.33
N VAL A 45 -2.52 1.78 -17.88
CA VAL A 45 -2.89 3.04 -17.20
C VAL A 45 -3.59 2.79 -15.86
N GLY A 46 -4.42 1.75 -15.77
CA GLY A 46 -5.05 1.33 -14.52
C GLY A 46 -4.04 0.86 -13.47
N VAL A 47 -3.03 0.10 -13.89
CA VAL A 47 -1.92 -0.36 -13.06
C VAL A 47 -1.07 0.82 -12.59
N ASP A 48 -0.70 1.74 -13.48
CA ASP A 48 0.08 2.94 -13.15
C ASP A 48 -0.60 3.77 -12.05
N LYS A 49 -1.93 3.97 -12.16
CA LYS A 49 -2.73 4.65 -11.14
C LYS A 49 -2.72 3.92 -9.79
N ARG A 50 -2.76 2.58 -9.80
CA ARG A 50 -2.69 1.77 -8.57
C ARG A 50 -1.31 1.87 -7.93
N VAL A 51 -0.23 1.80 -8.71
CA VAL A 51 1.15 1.93 -8.23
C VAL A 51 1.37 3.30 -7.59
N ASN A 52 1.00 4.38 -8.28
CA ASN A 52 1.11 5.75 -7.74
C ASN A 52 0.33 5.91 -6.42
N ARG A 53 -0.86 5.33 -6.30
CA ARG A 53 -1.61 5.35 -5.04
C ARG A 53 -0.87 4.60 -3.93
N LEU A 54 -0.29 3.45 -4.24
CA LEU A 54 0.46 2.64 -3.28
C LEU A 54 1.73 3.37 -2.81
N GLU A 55 2.47 4.00 -3.73
CA GLU A 55 3.64 4.83 -3.40
C GLU A 55 3.27 5.99 -2.47
N ARG A 56 2.15 6.68 -2.73
CA ARG A 56 1.65 7.74 -1.85
C ARG A 56 1.29 7.23 -0.47
N HIS A 57 0.64 6.06 -0.38
CA HIS A 57 0.33 5.45 0.92
C HIS A 57 1.59 5.01 1.65
N GLY A 58 2.59 4.48 0.93
CA GLY A 58 3.89 4.15 1.50
C GLY A 58 4.57 5.38 2.12
N ARG A 59 4.57 6.51 1.41
CA ARG A 59 5.12 7.78 1.92
C ARG A 59 4.37 8.31 3.15
N ASP A 60 3.03 8.26 3.15
CA ASP A 60 2.23 8.66 4.33
C ASP A 60 2.52 7.75 5.53
N LEU A 61 2.69 6.44 5.31
CA LEU A 61 3.06 5.51 6.37
C LEU A 61 4.47 5.74 6.89
N GLU A 62 5.43 6.02 6.00
CA GLU A 62 6.80 6.36 6.37
C GLU A 62 6.86 7.64 7.22
N GLU A 63 6.15 8.70 6.81
CA GLU A 63 6.06 9.94 7.58
C GLU A 63 5.41 9.73 8.96
N ARG A 64 4.36 8.90 9.03
CA ARG A 64 3.74 8.54 10.31
C ARG A 64 4.67 7.72 11.20
N GLN A 65 5.40 6.78 10.62
CA GLN A 65 6.37 5.99 11.36
C GLN A 65 7.48 6.88 11.90
N GLU A 66 8.01 7.78 11.09
CA GLU A 66 9.01 8.76 11.53
C GLU A 66 8.48 9.60 12.68
N ASN A 67 7.23 10.11 12.57
CA ASN A 67 6.58 10.85 13.65
C ASN A 67 6.41 10.01 14.93
N ILE A 68 6.06 8.73 14.82
CA ILE A 68 5.94 7.83 15.97
C ILE A 68 7.32 7.57 16.59
N GLU A 69 8.35 7.32 15.77
CA GLU A 69 9.72 7.09 16.23
C GLU A 69 10.27 8.34 16.95
N HIS A 70 10.11 9.54 16.37
CA HIS A 70 10.46 10.81 17.01
C HIS A 70 9.67 11.04 18.30
N SER A 71 8.36 10.73 18.31
CA SER A 71 7.53 10.86 19.52
C SER A 71 7.94 9.86 20.61
N SER A 72 8.38 8.67 20.23
CA SER A 72 8.87 7.63 21.15
C SER A 72 10.24 8.01 21.70
N GLN A 73 11.09 8.65 20.89
CA GLN A 73 12.39 9.19 21.31
C GLN A 73 12.26 10.46 22.18
N GLN A 74 11.17 11.23 22.04
CA GLN A 74 10.88 12.41 22.88
C GLN A 74 10.29 12.06 24.25
N GLY A 75 10.16 10.77 24.57
CA GLY A 75 9.99 10.34 25.94
C GLY A 75 9.08 9.14 26.02
N GLU A 76 9.66 7.96 26.18
CA GLU A 76 9.17 7.14 27.27
C GLU A 76 9.36 8.02 28.52
N PRO A 77 8.27 8.57 29.09
CA PRO A 77 8.45 9.58 30.10
C PRO A 77 9.13 8.90 31.29
N PRO A 78 9.90 9.65 32.10
CA PRO A 78 10.39 9.20 33.40
C PRO A 78 9.29 8.66 34.34
N TYR A 79 8.05 8.55 33.89
CA TYR A 79 6.91 7.95 34.54
C TYR A 79 7.08 6.46 34.84
N SER A 80 7.61 5.64 33.91
CA SER A 80 7.84 4.21 34.18
C SER A 80 8.92 4.02 35.26
N ASP A 81 10.00 4.78 35.17
CA ASP A 81 11.06 4.84 36.18
C ASP A 81 10.57 5.45 37.51
N ALA A 82 9.74 6.50 37.47
CA ALA A 82 9.12 7.11 38.64
C ALA A 82 8.22 6.11 39.37
N ILE A 83 7.37 5.36 38.66
CA ILE A 83 6.53 4.32 39.25
C ILE A 83 7.41 3.25 39.92
N ARG A 84 8.51 2.83 39.27
CA ARG A 84 9.44 1.86 39.86
C ARG A 84 10.10 2.41 41.14
N MET A 85 10.54 3.67 41.12
CA MET A 85 11.11 4.33 42.29
C MET A 85 10.09 4.46 43.43
N VAL A 86 8.85 4.84 43.13
CA VAL A 86 7.75 4.92 44.12
C VAL A 86 7.44 3.55 44.71
N HIS A 87 7.38 2.49 43.88
CA HIS A 87 7.23 1.12 44.37
C HIS A 87 8.42 0.66 45.23
N ALA A 88 9.62 1.19 44.99
CA ALA A 88 10.79 0.97 45.83
C ALA A 88 10.79 1.83 47.11
N GLY A 89 9.80 2.71 47.30
CA GLY A 89 9.64 3.57 48.46
C GLY A 89 10.32 4.95 48.35
N ALA A 90 10.66 5.38 47.14
CA ALA A 90 11.24 6.70 46.91
C ALA A 90 10.25 7.82 47.22
N GLY A 91 10.73 8.87 47.88
CA GLY A 91 9.96 10.07 48.22
C GLY A 91 9.93 11.12 47.09
N PRO A 92 9.08 12.15 47.21
CA PRO A 92 8.90 13.15 46.16
C PRO A 92 10.19 13.92 45.85
N GLU A 93 11.02 14.20 46.86
CA GLU A 93 12.31 14.88 46.68
C GLU A 93 13.31 14.06 45.87
N GLN A 94 13.31 12.72 46.01
CA GLN A 94 14.17 11.82 45.22
C GLN A 94 13.73 11.77 43.76
N LEU A 95 12.41 11.71 43.51
CA LEU A 95 11.85 11.77 42.17
C LEU A 95 12.21 13.08 41.46
N VAL A 96 12.11 14.21 42.16
CA VAL A 96 12.50 15.53 41.61
C VAL A 96 14.01 15.57 41.29
N SER A 97 14.87 15.05 42.18
CA SER A 97 16.31 15.09 41.97
C SER A 97 16.82 14.14 40.90
N GLU A 98 16.25 12.92 40.81
CA GLU A 98 16.75 11.88 39.91
C GLU A 98 16.09 11.91 38.52
N LEU A 99 14.82 12.32 38.44
CA LEU A 99 14.04 12.30 37.19
C LEU A 99 13.75 13.70 36.63
N GLY A 100 14.12 14.77 37.36
CA GLY A 100 13.95 16.16 36.90
C GLY A 100 12.50 16.58 36.71
N ILE A 101 11.54 15.86 37.29
CA ILE A 101 10.11 16.18 37.22
C ILE A 101 9.74 17.25 38.25
N SER A 102 8.64 17.98 38.01
CA SER A 102 8.16 18.98 38.98
C SER A 102 7.70 18.33 40.28
N ARG A 103 7.75 19.08 41.38
CA ARG A 103 7.31 18.59 42.70
C ARG A 103 5.84 18.16 42.68
N ASP A 104 4.99 18.96 42.06
CA ASP A 104 3.57 18.64 41.90
C ASP A 104 3.35 17.34 41.09
N ALA A 105 4.19 17.08 40.09
CA ALA A 105 4.15 15.83 39.34
C ALA A 105 4.63 14.62 40.17
N ALA A 106 5.67 14.78 40.98
CA ALA A 106 6.15 13.73 41.89
C ALA A 106 5.09 13.36 42.94
N ASP A 107 4.45 14.38 43.54
CA ASP A 107 3.38 14.19 44.53
C ASP A 107 2.18 13.45 43.92
N LEU A 108 1.80 13.78 42.68
CA LEU A 108 0.71 13.09 41.96
C LEU A 108 1.06 11.62 41.66
N ILE A 109 2.29 11.33 41.24
CA ILE A 109 2.72 9.95 40.94
C ILE A 109 2.71 9.10 42.21
N ILE A 110 3.20 9.63 43.33
CA ILE A 110 3.16 8.94 44.63
C ILE A 110 1.72 8.72 45.10
N MET A 111 0.84 9.70 44.90
CA MET A 111 -0.57 9.56 45.26
C MET A 111 -1.26 8.44 44.49
N ILE A 112 -0.98 8.31 43.19
CA ILE A 112 -1.61 7.32 42.31
C ILE A 112 -0.99 5.92 42.49
N HIS A 113 0.33 5.83 42.67
CA HIS A 113 1.09 4.56 42.61
C HIS A 113 1.76 4.14 43.93
N GLY A 114 1.72 4.97 44.97
CA GLY A 114 2.36 4.71 46.27
C GLY A 114 1.63 3.70 47.16
N MET A 115 0.45 3.22 46.75
CA MET A 115 -0.45 2.44 47.61
C MET A 115 -0.11 0.93 47.70
N LYS A 116 1.12 0.51 47.40
CA LYS A 116 1.54 -0.91 47.55
C LYS A 116 2.47 -1.13 48.74
N ARG A 117 2.06 -0.65 49.93
CA ARG A 117 2.65 -1.10 51.21
C ARG A 117 1.75 -0.80 52.41
N GLU A 118 0.57 -1.40 52.42
CA GLU A 118 -0.02 -1.91 53.66
C GLU A 118 0.04 -3.44 53.54
N ASP A 119 0.42 -4.11 54.63
CA ASP A 119 0.58 -5.57 54.81
C ASP A 119 1.95 -6.20 54.49
N ALA A 120 2.88 -6.09 55.46
CA ALA A 120 3.66 -7.18 56.07
C ALA A 120 4.87 -6.63 56.86
#